data_AF-A0A7G3GCU1-F1
#
_entry.id   AF-A0A7G3GCU1-F1
#
_cell.length_a   1.000
_cell.length_b   1.000
_cell.length_c   1.000
_cell.angle_alpha   90.00
_cell.angle_beta   90.00
_cell.angle_gamma   90.00
#
_symmetry.space_group_name_H-M   'P 1'
#
loop_
_entity.id
_entity.type
_entity.pdbx_description
1 polymer ?
#
loop_
_entity_poly.entity_id
_entity_poly.type
_entity_poly.pdbx_seq_one_letter_code
_entity_poly.pdbx_strand_id
1 'polypeptide(L)'
;MKVKIFCMLALVSTGLMASEARMPEDMLRGKNSQYQDGFRDGFREAMRMMNSGSSSGQGNYSRKIQISKASYGSARGRCDFTDRLGRSANDKSSYHFKAGNQWCGDPSDGYQKMATIEYSCRGNMKRAYVREGQSETLRCN
;
A
#
# COMPACT_ATOMS: atom_id res chain seq x y z
N MET A 1 -8.16 78.09 -40.29
CA MET A 1 -7.05 77.80 -41.22
C MET A 1 -5.96 77.05 -40.46
N LYS A 2 -5.25 76.17 -41.17
CA LYS A 2 -4.38 75.05 -40.73
C LYS A 2 -3.15 75.52 -39.96
N VAL A 3 -2.69 74.74 -38.97
CA VAL A 3 -1.27 74.38 -38.80
C VAL A 3 -1.16 73.00 -38.14
N LYS A 4 -0.57 72.04 -38.87
CA LYS A 4 -0.03 70.76 -38.39
C LYS A 4 1.41 70.98 -37.90
N ILE A 5 1.97 69.99 -37.19
CA ILE A 5 3.40 69.55 -37.10
C ILE A 5 3.81 69.45 -35.62
N PHE A 6 3.82 68.24 -35.04
CA PHE A 6 4.94 67.27 -34.97
C PHE A 6 6.13 67.73 -34.11
N CYS A 7 6.34 67.09 -32.95
CA CYS A 7 7.63 66.74 -32.34
C CYS A 7 7.35 66.01 -31.01
N MET A 8 7.48 64.69 -30.96
CA MET A 8 8.67 63.94 -30.50
C MET A 8 9.19 64.29 -29.09
N LEU A 9 9.11 63.26 -28.25
CA LEU A 9 9.90 62.93 -27.06
C LEU A 9 9.92 63.88 -25.86
N ALA A 10 9.46 63.37 -24.72
CA ALA A 10 10.32 63.21 -23.55
C ALA A 10 9.75 62.23 -22.51
N LEU A 11 10.58 61.23 -22.19
CA LEU A 11 10.87 60.67 -20.87
C LEU A 11 9.82 59.82 -20.15
N VAL A 12 10.15 58.53 -20.14
CA VAL A 12 9.64 57.45 -19.28
C VAL A 12 9.99 57.74 -17.82
N SER A 13 8.99 57.98 -16.98
CA SER A 13 9.12 57.90 -15.52
C SER A 13 8.71 56.48 -15.08
N THR A 14 9.71 55.69 -14.68
CA THR A 14 9.50 54.38 -14.04
C THR A 14 8.91 54.60 -12.65
N GLY A 15 7.59 54.58 -12.55
CA GLY A 15 6.88 54.40 -11.30
C GLY A 15 6.88 52.92 -10.92
N LEU A 16 7.55 52.57 -9.82
CA LEU A 16 7.39 51.30 -9.11
C LEU A 16 5.93 51.19 -8.64
N MET A 17 5.07 50.56 -9.45
CA MET A 17 3.76 50.11 -9.01
C MET A 17 3.97 48.72 -8.40
N ALA A 18 4.09 48.69 -7.06
CA ALA A 18 3.87 47.46 -6.32
C ALA A 18 2.46 46.97 -6.66
N SER A 19 2.38 45.87 -7.41
CA SER A 19 1.13 45.19 -7.68
C SER A 19 0.69 44.50 -6.38
N GLU A 20 0.05 45.25 -5.50
CA GLU A 20 -0.77 44.66 -4.44
C GLU A 20 -1.90 43.92 -5.14
N ALA A 21 -1.82 42.59 -5.18
CA ALA A 21 -2.94 41.74 -5.56
C ALA A 21 -4.06 41.98 -4.53
N ARG A 22 -4.93 42.96 -4.80
CA ARG A 22 -6.17 43.15 -4.05
C ARG A 22 -7.09 41.97 -4.38
N MET A 23 -6.99 40.95 -3.54
CA MET A 23 -7.95 39.84 -3.49
C MET A 23 -9.36 40.42 -3.29
N PRO A 24 -10.38 40.03 -4.06
CA PRO A 24 -11.74 40.47 -3.83
C PRO A 24 -12.23 40.02 -2.43
N GLU A 25 -12.83 40.93 -1.66
CA GLU A 25 -13.40 40.67 -0.31
C GLU A 25 -14.36 39.47 -0.27
N ASP A 26 -14.99 39.15 -1.40
CA ASP A 26 -15.88 38.01 -1.56
C ASP A 26 -15.18 36.65 -1.39
N MET A 27 -13.85 36.62 -1.51
CA MET A 27 -13.03 35.44 -1.23
C MET A 27 -12.64 35.30 0.25
N LEU A 28 -12.68 36.38 1.04
CA LEU A 28 -12.32 36.36 2.46
C LEU A 28 -13.50 35.97 3.36
N ARG A 29 -14.72 36.18 2.88
CA ARG A 29 -15.93 35.78 3.59
C ARG A 29 -16.43 34.48 2.99
N GLY A 30 -16.26 33.36 3.68
CA GLY A 30 -16.76 32.02 3.32
C GLY A 30 -18.29 31.88 3.23
N LYS A 31 -18.97 32.85 2.61
CA LYS A 31 -20.40 32.99 2.39
C LYS A 31 -20.82 32.62 0.96
N ASN A 32 -19.91 32.12 0.13
CA ASN A 32 -20.28 31.65 -1.20
C ASN A 32 -20.77 30.20 -1.10
N SER A 33 -22.09 30.01 -1.24
CA SER A 33 -22.73 28.68 -1.19
C SER A 33 -22.11 27.71 -2.19
N GLN A 34 -21.74 28.20 -3.37
CA GLN A 34 -21.09 27.38 -4.40
C GLN A 34 -19.75 26.79 -3.97
N TYR A 35 -18.96 27.53 -3.16
CA TYR A 35 -17.70 27.03 -2.62
C TYR A 35 -17.94 25.97 -1.55
N GLN A 36 -18.95 26.16 -0.70
CA GLN A 36 -19.34 25.18 0.32
C GLN A 36 -19.88 23.89 -0.30
N ASP A 37 -20.69 24.01 -1.36
CA ASP A 37 -21.24 22.89 -2.11
C ASP A 37 -20.12 22.09 -2.80
N GLY A 38 -19.20 22.77 -3.47
CA GLY A 38 -18.03 22.13 -4.09
C GLY A 38 -17.12 21.43 -3.08
N PHE A 39 -16.89 22.02 -1.90
CA PHE A 39 -16.14 21.38 -0.82
C PHE A 39 -16.85 20.14 -0.28
N ARG A 40 -18.17 20.22 -0.08
CA ARG A 40 -18.96 19.11 0.47
C ARG A 40 -18.99 17.93 -0.49
N ASP A 41 -19.17 18.19 -1.78
CA ASP A 41 -19.20 17.14 -2.81
C ASP A 41 -17.81 16.54 -3.02
N GLY A 42 -16.76 17.37 -3.08
CA GLY A 42 -15.38 16.89 -3.16
C GLY A 42 -14.98 16.05 -1.95
N PHE A 43 -15.34 16.47 -0.74
CA PHE A 43 -15.00 15.74 0.49
C PHE A 43 -15.77 14.42 0.62
N ARG A 44 -17.05 14.39 0.24
CA ARG A 44 -17.85 13.16 0.19
C ARG A 44 -17.25 12.16 -0.79
N GLU A 45 -16.85 12.63 -1.96
CA GLU A 45 -16.27 11.77 -2.98
C GLU A 45 -14.88 11.27 -2.56
N ALA A 46 -14.05 12.12 -1.97
CA ALA A 46 -12.79 11.72 -1.35
C ALA A 46 -12.98 10.66 -0.25
N MET A 47 -13.99 10.79 0.61
CA MET A 47 -14.32 9.78 1.62
C MET A 47 -14.82 8.46 1.01
N ARG A 48 -15.57 8.50 -0.09
CA ARG A 48 -15.98 7.27 -0.80
C ARG A 48 -14.78 6.56 -1.42
N MET A 49 -13.86 7.31 -2.01
CA MET A 49 -12.61 6.75 -2.53
C MET A 49 -11.74 6.16 -1.40
N MET A 50 -11.65 6.82 -0.25
CA MET A 50 -10.91 6.32 0.91
C MET A 50 -11.57 5.08 1.55
N ASN A 51 -12.91 5.01 1.58
CA ASN A 51 -13.65 3.85 2.07
C ASN A 51 -13.59 2.65 1.10
N SER A 52 -13.52 2.91 -0.21
CA SER A 52 -13.33 1.86 -1.23
C SER A 52 -11.94 1.20 -1.17
N GLY A 53 -10.94 1.90 -0.62
CA GLY A 53 -9.62 1.35 -0.30
C GLY A 53 -9.49 0.76 1.11
N SER A 54 -10.52 0.89 1.96
CA SER A 54 -10.50 0.44 3.36
C SER A 54 -11.06 -0.98 3.51
N SER A 55 -10.49 -1.92 2.77
CA SER A 55 -10.50 -3.35 3.17
C SER A 55 -9.09 -3.73 3.58
N SER A 56 -8.58 -3.07 4.63
CA SER A 56 -7.23 -3.33 5.11
C SER A 56 -7.17 -3.17 6.62
N GLY A 57 -7.40 -4.30 7.28
CA GLY A 57 -6.67 -4.63 8.49
C GLY A 57 -7.25 -4.07 9.77
N GLN A 58 -8.48 -4.48 10.11
CA GLN A 58 -8.70 -4.81 11.51
C GLN A 58 -7.72 -5.94 11.83
N GLY A 59 -6.55 -5.55 12.33
CA GLY A 59 -5.46 -6.44 12.68
C GLY A 59 -6.01 -7.48 13.62
N ASN A 60 -6.34 -8.64 13.05
CA ASN A 60 -6.72 -9.80 13.80
C ASN A 60 -5.41 -10.19 14.47
N TYR A 61 -5.17 -9.68 15.69
CA TYR A 61 -4.12 -10.14 16.59
C TYR A 61 -4.47 -11.56 17.05
N SER A 62 -4.72 -12.42 16.08
CA SER A 62 -5.07 -13.80 16.23
C SER A 62 -3.90 -14.45 16.93
N ARG A 63 -4.17 -15.09 18.06
CA ARG A 63 -3.22 -16.00 18.71
C ARG A 63 -3.03 -17.29 17.90
N LYS A 64 -3.55 -17.31 16.68
CA LYS A 64 -3.54 -18.42 15.76
C LYS A 64 -2.56 -18.10 14.63
N ILE A 65 -2.00 -19.15 14.07
CA ILE A 65 -1.11 -19.11 12.92
C ILE A 65 -1.89 -18.51 11.75
N GLN A 66 -1.25 -17.58 11.05
CA GLN A 66 -1.71 -17.06 9.77
C GLN A 66 -0.55 -17.19 8.78
N ILE A 67 -0.62 -18.16 7.88
CA ILE A 67 0.39 -18.38 6.85
C ILE A 67 0.33 -17.25 5.83
N SER A 68 1.45 -16.59 5.57
CA SER A 68 1.56 -15.53 4.56
C SER A 68 2.23 -16.03 3.29
N LYS A 69 3.19 -16.95 3.40
CA LYS A 69 3.91 -17.52 2.26
C LYS A 69 4.50 -18.88 2.61
N ALA A 70 4.40 -19.85 1.72
CA ALA A 70 5.06 -21.13 1.88
C ALA A 70 5.59 -21.62 0.54
N SER A 71 6.89 -21.95 0.50
CA SER A 71 7.55 -22.40 -0.72
C SER A 71 8.50 -23.56 -0.45
N TYR A 72 8.54 -24.53 -1.35
CA TYR A 72 9.35 -25.75 -1.22
C TYR A 72 10.17 -25.96 -2.47
N GLY A 73 11.47 -26.20 -2.31
CA GLY A 73 12.37 -26.48 -3.42
C GLY A 73 13.80 -26.07 -3.16
N SER A 74 14.54 -25.83 -4.25
CA SER A 74 15.95 -25.44 -4.27
C SER A 74 16.17 -24.24 -5.19
N ALA A 75 17.43 -23.89 -5.46
CA ALA A 75 17.77 -22.86 -6.45
C ALA A 75 17.37 -23.26 -7.89
N ARG A 76 17.15 -24.55 -8.16
CA ARG A 76 16.85 -25.11 -9.49
C ARG A 76 15.35 -25.16 -9.81
N GLY A 77 14.51 -25.11 -8.78
CA GLY A 77 13.07 -25.22 -8.91
C GLY A 77 12.38 -25.08 -7.57
N ARG A 78 11.21 -24.44 -7.57
CA ARG A 78 10.45 -24.16 -6.35
C ARG A 78 8.96 -24.19 -6.65
N CYS A 79 8.19 -24.74 -5.72
CA CYS A 79 6.74 -24.69 -5.74
C CYS A 79 6.24 -23.72 -4.67
N ASP A 80 5.09 -23.10 -4.92
CA ASP A 80 4.29 -22.43 -3.90
C ASP A 80 3.26 -23.43 -3.36
N PHE A 81 3.18 -23.56 -2.04
CA PHE A 81 2.19 -24.39 -1.36
C PHE A 81 1.45 -23.63 -0.25
N THR A 82 1.45 -22.29 -0.33
CA THR A 82 0.85 -21.36 0.64
C THR A 82 -0.59 -21.75 0.95
N ASP A 83 -1.42 -21.94 -0.08
CA ASP A 83 -2.84 -22.28 0.11
C ASP A 83 -3.06 -23.63 0.77
N ARG A 84 -2.26 -24.65 0.40
CA ARG A 84 -2.37 -26.00 0.96
C ARG A 84 -1.96 -26.02 2.44
N LEU A 85 -0.87 -25.33 2.78
CA LEU A 85 -0.44 -25.19 4.16
C LEU A 85 -1.44 -24.34 4.95
N GLY A 86 -1.93 -23.24 4.37
CA GLY A 86 -2.92 -22.36 4.96
C GLY A 86 -4.18 -23.12 5.37
N ARG A 87 -4.74 -23.95 4.49
CA ARG A 87 -5.89 -24.83 4.81
C ARG A 87 -5.64 -25.76 6.00
N SER A 88 -4.40 -26.16 6.21
CA SER A 88 -4.04 -27.14 7.25
C SER A 88 -3.64 -26.48 8.57
N ALA A 89 -3.02 -25.30 8.52
CA ALA A 89 -2.34 -24.67 9.65
C ALA A 89 -3.01 -23.38 10.12
N ASN A 90 -3.73 -22.66 9.25
CA ASN A 90 -4.42 -21.44 9.65
C ASN A 90 -5.41 -21.73 10.77
N ASP A 91 -5.59 -20.73 11.61
CA ASP A 91 -6.49 -20.73 12.75
C ASP A 91 -6.14 -21.70 13.90
N LYS A 92 -5.00 -22.39 13.81
CA LYS A 92 -4.45 -23.22 14.89
C LYS A 92 -3.41 -22.46 15.69
N SER A 93 -3.26 -22.79 16.97
CA SER A 93 -2.18 -22.25 17.82
C SER A 93 -0.83 -22.92 17.57
N SER A 94 -0.86 -24.19 17.12
CA SER A 94 0.30 -25.01 16.82
C SER A 94 0.01 -25.93 15.64
N TYR A 95 0.98 -26.13 14.75
CA TYR A 95 0.88 -27.07 13.63
C TYR A 95 2.21 -27.79 13.42
N HIS A 96 2.17 -29.12 13.36
CA HIS A 96 3.35 -29.93 13.05
C HIS A 96 3.51 -30.02 11.54
N PHE A 97 4.56 -29.39 11.02
CA PHE A 97 4.88 -29.37 9.61
C PHE A 97 5.98 -30.37 9.30
N LYS A 98 5.81 -31.16 8.22
CA LYS A 98 6.85 -32.03 7.67
C LYS A 98 7.22 -31.55 6.27
N ALA A 99 8.50 -31.35 5.99
CA ALA A 99 8.98 -31.00 4.66
C ALA A 99 9.10 -32.26 3.79
N GLY A 100 8.54 -32.21 2.58
CA GLY A 100 8.62 -33.32 1.63
C GLY A 100 7.76 -33.11 0.39
N ASN A 101 7.86 -34.06 -0.53
CA ASN A 101 7.22 -34.00 -1.85
C ASN A 101 5.68 -34.08 -1.79
N GLN A 102 5.08 -34.40 -0.64
CA GLN A 102 3.61 -34.45 -0.48
C GLN A 102 2.92 -33.10 -0.73
N TRP A 103 3.63 -31.98 -0.61
CA TRP A 103 3.03 -30.66 -0.74
C TRP A 103 2.76 -30.26 -2.19
N CYS A 104 3.62 -30.67 -3.13
CA CYS A 104 3.57 -30.19 -4.51
C CYS A 104 4.33 -31.07 -5.52
N GLY A 105 4.67 -32.32 -5.16
CA GLY A 105 5.55 -33.18 -5.96
C GLY A 105 7.03 -32.85 -5.73
N ASP A 106 7.89 -33.26 -6.67
CA ASP A 106 9.31 -32.89 -6.66
C ASP A 106 9.59 -31.73 -7.63
N PRO A 107 9.83 -30.50 -7.13
CA PRO A 107 10.13 -29.36 -7.98
C PRO A 107 11.58 -29.31 -8.48
N SER A 108 12.49 -30.12 -7.92
CA SER A 108 13.90 -30.12 -8.30
C SER A 108 14.54 -31.47 -7.95
N ASP A 109 14.38 -32.42 -8.86
CA ASP A 109 14.84 -33.79 -8.71
C ASP A 109 16.37 -33.87 -8.55
N GLY A 110 16.84 -34.75 -7.66
CA GLY A 110 18.25 -34.91 -7.34
C GLY A 110 18.91 -33.78 -6.53
N TYR A 111 18.17 -32.72 -6.17
CA TYR A 111 18.67 -31.61 -5.35
C TYR A 111 18.07 -31.61 -3.95
N GLN A 112 18.88 -31.20 -2.96
CA GLN A 112 18.40 -31.02 -1.60
C GLN A 112 17.39 -29.86 -1.54
N LYS A 113 16.16 -30.16 -1.15
CA LYS A 113 15.07 -29.19 -1.06
C LYS A 113 14.89 -28.67 0.35
N MET A 114 14.31 -27.48 0.46
CA MET A 114 13.98 -26.84 1.72
C MET A 114 12.61 -26.15 1.62
N ALA A 115 11.80 -26.32 2.65
CA ALA A 115 10.59 -25.54 2.86
C ALA A 115 10.94 -24.22 3.55
N THR A 116 10.43 -23.12 3.02
CA THR A 116 10.47 -21.79 3.64
C THR A 116 9.04 -21.37 3.90
N ILE A 117 8.70 -21.17 5.17
CA ILE A 117 7.35 -20.82 5.61
C ILE A 117 7.42 -19.48 6.35
N GLU A 118 6.64 -18.53 5.90
CA GLU A 118 6.39 -17.26 6.56
C GLU A 118 4.97 -17.29 7.13
N TYR A 119 4.87 -16.94 8.39
CA TYR A 119 3.60 -16.93 9.10
C TYR A 119 3.61 -15.84 10.16
N SER A 120 2.43 -15.35 10.53
CA SER A 120 2.28 -14.39 11.61
C SER A 120 1.55 -14.98 12.80
N CYS A 121 1.92 -14.50 13.98
CA CYS A 121 1.26 -14.77 15.25
C CYS A 121 1.05 -13.42 15.95
N ARG A 122 -0.21 -13.02 16.18
CA ARG A 122 -0.53 -11.72 16.81
C ARG A 122 0.17 -10.54 16.09
N GLY A 123 0.21 -10.57 14.77
CA GLY A 123 0.91 -9.57 13.94
C GLY A 123 2.44 -9.69 13.90
N ASN A 124 3.05 -10.57 14.68
CA ASN A 124 4.49 -10.81 14.63
C ASN A 124 4.81 -11.80 13.51
N MET A 125 5.55 -11.35 12.51
CA MET A 125 6.03 -12.21 11.42
C MET A 125 7.14 -13.14 11.92
N LYS A 126 7.00 -14.41 11.60
CA LYS A 126 7.93 -15.50 11.90
C LYS A 126 8.26 -16.23 10.60
N ARG A 127 9.45 -16.81 10.55
CA ARG A 127 9.89 -17.62 9.40
C ARG A 127 10.50 -18.93 9.88
N ALA A 128 10.12 -20.03 9.25
CA ALA A 128 10.67 -21.35 9.47
C ALA A 128 11.36 -21.86 8.20
N TYR A 129 12.50 -22.51 8.39
CA TYR A 129 13.28 -23.17 7.34
C TYR A 129 13.41 -24.64 7.70
N VAL A 130 12.91 -25.53 6.85
CA VAL A 130 12.82 -26.96 7.15
C VAL A 130 13.37 -27.73 5.97
N ARG A 131 14.48 -28.47 6.16
CA ARG A 131 15.05 -29.28 5.08
C ARG A 131 14.14 -30.47 4.78
N GLU A 132 14.17 -30.94 3.55
CA GLU A 132 13.45 -32.14 3.12
C GLU A 132 13.71 -33.32 4.08
N GLY A 133 12.63 -34.04 4.42
CA GLY A 133 12.66 -35.16 5.37
C GLY A 133 12.61 -34.74 6.85
N GLN A 134 12.84 -33.47 7.17
CA GLN A 134 12.72 -32.95 8.53
C GLN A 134 11.29 -32.45 8.83
N SER A 135 11.02 -32.26 10.11
CA SER A 135 9.79 -31.67 10.60
C SER A 135 10.07 -30.54 11.58
N GLU A 136 9.14 -29.60 11.66
CA GLU A 136 9.21 -28.40 12.49
C GLU A 136 7.81 -28.11 13.03
N THR A 137 7.71 -27.51 14.23
CA THR A 137 6.41 -27.14 14.78
C THR A 137 6.21 -25.63 14.73
N LEU A 138 5.26 -25.18 13.91
CA LEU A 138 4.86 -23.78 13.86
C LEU A 138 4.05 -23.48 15.13
N ARG A 139 4.44 -22.48 15.92
CA ARG A 139 3.79 -22.15 17.21
C ARG A 139 3.59 -20.65 17.42
N CYS A 140 2.40 -20.32 17.90
CA CYS A 140 2.04 -19.02 18.46
C CYS A 140 1.94 -19.13 19.99
N ASN A 141 3.08 -19.32 20.64
CA ASN A 141 3.24 -19.23 22.10
C ASN A 141 3.52 -17.79 22.55
#